data_AF-A0A9X3DA06-F1
#
_entry.id   AF-A0A9X3DA06-F1
#
_cell.length_a   1.000
_cell.length_b   1.000
_cell.length_c   1.000
_cell.angle_alpha   90.00
_cell.angle_beta   90.00
_cell.angle_gamma   90.00
#
_symmetry.space_group_name_H-M   'P 1'
#
loop_
_entity.id
_entity.type
_entity.pdbx_description
1 polymer ?
#
loop_
_entity_poly.entity_id
_entity_poly.type
_entity_poly.pdbx_seq_one_letter_code
_entity_poly.pdbx_strand_id
1 'polypeptide(L)' 'MKFSNAEFAIDKTYAGELKNKLDIFSQESKTKKTLFLTIVTTYGTKNNMYSIGLVHNEVTMDDLFLP' A
#
# COMPACT_ATOMS: atom_id res chain seq x y z
N MET A 1 -11.12 3.99 4.17
CA MET A 1 -10.62 3.71 2.80
C MET A 1 -9.98 4.99 2.28
N LYS A 2 -8.78 4.91 1.68
CA LYS A 2 -8.14 6.10 1.10
C LYS A 2 -8.90 6.48 -0.17
N PHE A 3 -9.70 7.54 -0.07
CA PHE A 3 -10.51 8.04 -1.17
C PHE A 3 -9.70 9.08 -1.95
N SER A 4 -9.49 8.82 -3.24
CA SER A 4 -8.88 9.78 -4.17
C SER A 4 -9.69 9.74 -5.45
N ASN A 5 -9.89 10.89 -6.09
CA ASN A 5 -10.62 11.00 -7.37
C ASN A 5 -9.73 10.63 -8.58
N ALA A 6 -8.48 10.23 -8.33
CA ALA A 6 -7.46 9.84 -9.29
C ALA A 6 -6.53 8.79 -8.66
N GLU A 7 -5.60 8.23 -9.44
CA GLU A 7 -4.57 7.32 -8.95
C GLU A 7 -3.87 7.88 -7.70
N PHE A 8 -3.76 7.07 -6.65
CA PHE A 8 -3.12 7.49 -5.42
C PHE A 8 -1.60 7.53 -5.61
N ALA A 9 -1.00 8.73 -5.59
CA ALA A 9 0.45 8.89 -5.67
C ALA A 9 1.10 8.77 -4.30
N ILE A 10 1.95 7.76 -4.12
CA ILE A 10 2.79 7.63 -2.92
C ILE A 10 3.94 8.63 -3.02
N ASP A 11 3.96 9.62 -2.15
CA ASP A 11 5.12 10.50 -2.03
C ASP A 11 6.21 9.89 -1.12
N LYS A 12 7.38 10.53 -1.07
CA LYS A 12 8.52 10.09 -0.25
C LYS A 12 8.19 10.00 1.24
N THR A 13 7.43 10.96 1.75
CA THR A 13 7.06 11.04 3.17
C THR A 13 6.13 9.89 3.52
N TYR A 14 5.12 9.68 2.70
CA TYR A 14 4.12 8.63 2.86
C TYR A 14 4.74 7.23 2.70
N ALA A 15 5.71 7.06 1.81
CA ALA A 15 6.51 5.83 1.73
C ALA A 15 7.29 5.56 3.03
N GLY A 16 7.86 6.60 3.63
CA GLY A 16 8.51 6.52 4.94
C GLY A 16 7.54 6.09 6.05
N GLU A 17 6.33 6.65 6.07
CA GLU A 17 5.29 6.26 7.01
C GLU A 17 4.84 4.80 6.83
N LEU A 18 4.66 4.35 5.60
CA LEU A 18 4.31 2.97 5.28
C LEU A 18 5.39 2.00 5.74
N LYS A 19 6.67 2.33 5.50
CA LYS A 19 7.79 1.53 5.98
C LYS A 19 7.83 1.45 7.51
N ASN A 20 7.66 2.58 8.19
CA ASN A 20 7.59 2.61 9.65
C ASN A 20 6.43 1.75 10.19
N LYS A 21 5.26 1.78 9.54
CA LYS A 21 4.12 0.93 9.90
C LYS A 21 4.44 -0.56 9.73
N LEU A 22 5.14 -0.93 8.65
CA LEU A 22 5.60 -2.32 8.44
C LEU A 22 6.59 -2.76 9.51
N ASP A 23 7.54 -1.88 9.86
CA ASP A 23 8.55 -2.17 10.89
C ASP A 23 7.89 -2.35 12.26
N ILE A 24 6.97 -1.46 12.64
CA ILE A 24 6.18 -1.57 13.89
C ILE A 24 5.36 -2.87 13.87
N PHE A 25 4.66 -3.17 12.78
CA PHE A 25 3.87 -4.41 12.68
C PHE A 25 4.75 -5.66 12.82
N SER A 26 5.93 -5.67 12.20
CA SER A 26 6.90 -6.76 12.32
C SER A 26 7.37 -6.95 13.76
N GLN A 27 7.69 -5.85 14.45
CA GLN A 27 8.13 -5.86 15.85
C GLN A 27 7.03 -6.36 16.80
N GLU A 28 5.82 -5.83 16.66
CA GLU A 28 4.68 -6.16 17.54
C GLU A 28 4.19 -7.60 17.31
N SER A 29 4.07 -8.03 16.05
CA SER A 29 3.63 -9.39 15.71
C SER A 29 4.73 -10.44 15.93
N LYS A 30 5.98 -10.03 16.15
CA LYS A 30 7.18 -10.88 16.27
C LYS A 30 7.33 -11.88 15.11
N THR A 31 6.78 -11.54 13.95
CA THR A 31 6.79 -12.41 12.79
C THR A 31 8.13 -12.32 12.07
N LYS A 32 8.64 -13.47 11.63
CA LYS A 32 9.79 -13.55 10.71
C LYS A 32 9.34 -13.74 9.26
N LYS A 33 8.03 -13.76 9.02
CA LYS A 33 7.46 -13.92 7.68
C LYS A 33 7.60 -12.59 6.93
N THR A 34 7.84 -12.68 5.64
CA THR A 34 7.80 -11.51 4.75
C THR A 34 6.43 -10.85 4.81
N LEU A 35 6.42 -9.55 5.07
CA LEU A 35 5.21 -8.74 5.05
C LEU A 35 4.95 -8.27 3.62
N PHE A 36 3.78 -8.62 3.09
CA PHE A 36 3.31 -8.13 1.79
C PHE A 36 2.36 -6.97 2.02
N LEU A 37 2.80 -5.76 1.65
CA LEU A 37 1.95 -4.58 1.72
C LEU A 37 0.94 -4.59 0.58
N THR A 38 -0.34 -4.66 0.94
CA THR A 38 -1.47 -4.52 0.01
C THR A 38 -2.11 -3.15 0.18
N ILE A 39 -2.20 -2.38 -0.90
CA ILE A 39 -2.84 -1.08 -0.91
C ILE A 39 -4.26 -1.21 -1.46
N VAL A 40 -5.25 -0.74 -0.70
CA VAL A 40 -6.66 -0.69 -1.13
C VAL A 40 -7.00 0.73 -1.52
N THR A 41 -7.30 0.96 -2.80
CA THR A 41 -7.58 2.28 -3.38
C THR A 41 -8.78 2.21 -4.32
N THR A 42 -9.39 3.35 -4.63
CA THR A 42 -10.54 3.40 -5.54
C THR A 42 -10.13 3.23 -7.00
N TYR A 43 -9.11 3.98 -7.46
CA TYR A 43 -8.66 4.02 -8.86
C TYR A 43 -7.22 3.49 -9.05
N GLY A 44 -6.71 2.69 -8.12
CA GLY A 44 -5.34 2.19 -8.16
C GLY A 44 -4.29 3.15 -7.59
N THR A 45 -3.06 2.67 -7.56
CA THR A 45 -1.89 3.41 -7.06
C THR A 45 -1.00 3.83 -8.23
N LYS A 46 -0.58 5.09 -8.25
CA LYS A 46 0.33 5.58 -9.29
C LYS A 46 1.67 4.86 -9.20
N ASN A 47 2.08 4.22 -10.29
CA ASN A 47 3.40 3.60 -10.40
C ASN A 47 4.50 4.67 -10.36
N ASN A 48 5.25 4.71 -9.27
CA ASN A 48 6.35 5.64 -9.07
C ASN A 48 7.49 4.97 -8.30
N MET A 49 8.64 5.64 -8.19
CA MET A 49 9.83 5.09 -7.51
C MET A 49 9.60 4.71 -6.04
N TYR A 50 8.52 5.20 -5.43
CA TYR A 50 8.18 4.95 -4.02
C TYR A 50 7.14 3.84 -3.85
N SER A 51 6.31 3.59 -4.87
CA SER A 51 5.39 2.45 -4.90
C SER A 51 6.10 1.18 -5.37
N ILE A 52 7.01 1.30 -6.34
CA ILE A 52 7.78 0.19 -6.92
C ILE A 52 8.69 -0.42 -5.85
N GLY A 53 8.39 -1.65 -5.45
CA GLY A 53 9.13 -2.41 -4.44
C GLY A 53 8.61 -2.28 -3.00
N LEU A 54 7.73 -1.32 -2.72
CA LEU A 54 7.05 -1.20 -1.43
C LEU A 54 5.66 -1.84 -1.47
N VAL A 55 4.88 -1.51 -2.49
CA VAL A 55 3.54 -2.06 -2.71
C VAL A 55 3.68 -3.37 -3.48
N HIS A 56 3.20 -4.46 -2.87
CA HIS A 56 3.31 -5.80 -3.47
C HIS A 56 2.02 -6.19 -4.16
N ASN A 57 0.88 -5.77 -3.61
CA ASN A 57 -0.42 -5.96 -4.22
C ASN A 57 -1.21 -4.65 -4.13
N GLU A 58 -2.09 -4.44 -5.09
CA GLU A 58 -3.11 -3.41 -5.00
C GLU A 58 -4.49 -4.04 -5.21
N VAL A 59 -5.47 -3.49 -4.52
CA VAL A 59 -6.88 -3.85 -4.66
C VAL A 59 -7.62 -2.58 -5.00
N THR A 60 -8.31 -2.60 -6.13
CA THR A 60 -9.10 -1.48 -6.64
C THR A 60 -10.56 -1.63 -6.22
N MET A 61 -11.37 -0.60 -6.44
CA MET A 61 -12.82 -0.71 -6.21
C MET A 61 -13.46 -1.71 -7.17
N ASP A 62 -12.91 -1.82 -8.38
CA ASP A 62 -13.35 -2.78 -9.38
C ASP A 62 -13.17 -4.22 -8.88
N ASP A 63 -12.02 -4.55 -8.27
CA ASP A 63 -11.77 -5.88 -7.70
C ASP A 63 -12.70 -6.26 -6.53
N LEU A 64 -13.32 -5.26 -5.89
CA LEU A 64 -14.19 -5.48 -4.72
C LEU A 64 -15.68 -5.54 -5.08
N PHE A 65 -16.09 -4.91 -6.18
CA PHE A 65 -17.50 -4.71 -6.48
C PHE A 65 -17.90 -5.06 -7.92
N LEU A 66 -16.95 -5.22 -8.85
CA LEU A 66 -17.25 -5.73 -10.18
C LEU A 66 -17.17 -7.28 -10.19
N PRO A 67 -18.12 -7.96 -10.87
CA PRO A 67 -18.24 -9.41 -10.88
C PRO A 67 -17.18 -10.13 -11.75
#